data_AF-A0A351X5H4-F1
#
_entry.id   AF-A0A351X5H4-F1
#
_cell.length_a   1.000
_cell.length_b   1.000
_cell.length_c   1.000
_cell.angle_alpha   90.00
_cell.angle_beta   90.00
_cell.angle_gamma   90.00
#
_symmetry.space_group_name_H-M   'P 1'
#
loop_
_entity.id
_entity.type
_entity.pdbx_description
1 polymer ?
#
loop_
_entity_poly.entity_id
_entity_poly.type
_entity_poly.pdbx_seq_one_letter_code
_entity_poly.pdbx_strand_id
1 'polypeptide(L)' 'MVNLRREFDDRSLGVDIPHYLHLPITDDDPPTMEDLQQGVAFIKHEIESGGKVYIHCGAGVGRAPTMAAAYLISQGDTP' A
#
# COMPACT_ATOMS: atom_id res chain seq x y z
N MET A 1 4.65 1.41 6.20
CA MET A 1 4.07 2.39 5.25
C MET A 1 4.06 1.80 3.85
N VAL A 2 2.95 1.96 3.12
CA VAL A 2 2.81 1.54 1.72
C VAL A 2 2.67 2.80 0.86
N ASN A 3 3.68 3.05 0.03
CA ASN A 3 3.67 4.13 -0.96
C ASN A 3 3.32 3.57 -2.34
N LEU A 4 2.25 4.09 -2.94
CA LEU A 4 1.77 3.66 -4.25
C LEU A 4 2.14 4.62 -5.41
N ARG A 5 2.90 5.69 -5.13
CA ARG A 5 3.27 6.71 -6.12
C ARG A 5 4.43 6.24 -6.99
N ARG A 6 4.21 6.13 -8.30
CA ARG A 6 5.30 5.94 -9.28
C ARG A 6 6.19 7.18 -9.38
N GLU A 7 5.59 8.35 -9.25
CA GLU A 7 6.22 9.66 -9.42
C GLU A 7 7.17 10.05 -8.27
N PHE A 8 7.07 9.40 -7.11
CA PHE A 8 7.84 9.78 -5.93
C PHE A 8 8.01 8.63 -4.92
N ASP A 9 9.26 8.20 -4.70
CA ASP A 9 9.62 7.32 -3.57
C ASP A 9 9.96 8.19 -2.33
N ASP A 10 9.20 8.03 -1.24
CA ASP A 10 9.35 8.81 -0.01
C ASP A 10 10.72 8.65 0.66
N ARG A 11 11.45 7.58 0.36
CA ARG A 11 12.85 7.40 0.80
C ARG A 11 13.76 8.53 0.30
N SER A 12 13.40 9.20 -0.79
CA SER A 12 14.13 10.36 -1.31
C SER A 12 14.12 11.57 -0.36
N LEU A 13 13.23 11.61 0.64
CA LEU A 13 13.17 12.68 1.64
C LEU A 13 14.32 12.62 2.66
N GLY A 14 15.12 11.55 2.67
CA GLY A 14 16.23 11.38 3.61
C GLY A 14 15.77 11.13 5.05
N VAL A 15 14.51 10.72 5.23
CA VAL A 15 13.94 10.31 6.51
C VAL A 15 13.96 8.78 6.58
N ASP A 16 14.35 8.22 7.72
CA ASP A 16 14.22 6.79 7.95
C ASP A 16 12.74 6.43 8.13
N ILE A 17 12.22 5.63 7.21
CA ILE A 17 10.83 5.17 7.23
C ILE A 17 10.87 3.67 7.54
N PRO A 18 10.70 3.28 8.81
CA PRO A 18 10.77 1.88 9.18
C PRO A 18 9.58 1.13 8.57
N HIS A 19 9.81 -0.13 8.18
CA HIS A 19 8.80 -1.00 7.58
C HIS A 19 8.11 -0.32 6.37
N TYR A 20 8.82 -0.22 5.25
CA TYR A 20 8.36 0.53 4.07
C TYR A 20 8.32 -0.34 2.81
N LEU A 21 7.17 -0.30 2.14
CA LEU A 21 6.92 -0.93 0.85
C LEU A 21 6.60 0.16 -0.19
N HIS A 22 7.31 0.13 -1.32
CA HIS A 22 7.04 0.99 -2.47
C HIS A 22 6.55 0.14 -3.63
N LEU A 23 5.33 0.41 -4.08
CA LEU A 23 4.72 -0.20 -5.25
C LEU A 23 4.44 0.92 -6.26
N PRO A 24 5.35 1.19 -7.20
CA PRO A 24 5.24 2.36 -8.07
C PRO A 24 4.15 2.14 -9.11
N ILE A 25 2.95 2.69 -8.89
CA ILE A 25 1.79 2.61 -9.80
C ILE A 25 1.54 4.00 -10.42
N THR A 26 1.29 4.09 -11.72
CA THR A 26 0.97 5.37 -12.40
C THR A 26 -0.32 5.93 -11.81
N ASP A 27 -0.45 7.26 -11.76
CA ASP A 27 -1.72 7.86 -11.37
C ASP A 27 -2.86 7.43 -12.30
N ASP A 28 -4.06 7.28 -11.73
CA ASP A 28 -5.26 6.75 -12.39
C ASP A 28 -5.18 5.31 -12.96
N ASP A 29 -4.02 4.65 -12.90
CA ASP A 29 -3.92 3.22 -13.22
C ASP A 29 -4.28 2.35 -12.00
N PRO A 30 -4.93 1.20 -12.21
CA PRO A 30 -5.17 0.23 -11.14
C PRO A 30 -3.86 -0.47 -10.74
N PRO A 31 -3.71 -0.90 -9.47
CA PRO A 31 -2.68 -1.85 -9.08
C PRO A 31 -2.82 -3.16 -9.87
N THR A 32 -1.72 -3.79 -10.23
CA THR A 32 -1.75 -5.15 -10.78
C THR A 32 -2.12 -6.17 -9.70
N MET A 33 -2.49 -7.39 -10.10
CA MET A 33 -2.75 -8.46 -9.13
C MET A 33 -1.50 -8.77 -8.27
N GLU A 34 -0.31 -8.67 -8.86
CA GLU A 34 0.95 -8.85 -8.13
C GLU A 34 1.16 -7.73 -7.11
N ASP A 35 0.92 -6.47 -7.48
CA ASP A 35 0.98 -5.34 -6.54
C ASP A 35 0.04 -5.55 -5.35
N LEU A 36 -1.20 -5.97 -5.62
CA LEU A 36 -2.19 -6.27 -4.58
C LEU A 36 -1.71 -7.40 -3.66
N GLN A 37 -1.22 -8.50 -4.22
CA GLN A 37 -0.72 -9.64 -3.42
C GLN A 37 0.46 -9.22 -2.53
N GLN A 38 1.42 -8.47 -3.07
CA GLN A 38 2.56 -7.96 -2.32
C GLN A 38 2.12 -7.00 -1.20
N GLY A 39 1.23 -6.05 -1.53
CA GLY A 39 0.70 -5.10 -0.56
C GLY A 39 -0.10 -5.79 0.56
N VAL A 40 -0.96 -6.75 0.22
CA VAL A 40 -1.73 -7.54 1.19
C VAL A 40 -0.80 -8.32 2.12
N ALA A 41 0.21 -9.00 1.58
CA ALA A 41 1.17 -9.76 2.38
C ALA A 41 1.93 -8.86 3.36
N PHE A 42 2.37 -7.70 2.90
CA PHE A 42 3.02 -6.70 3.74
C PHE A 42 2.09 -6.18 4.84
N ILE A 43 0.87 -5.76 4.48
CA ILE A 43 -0.11 -5.21 5.43
C ILE A 43 -0.43 -6.24 6.51
N LYS A 44 -0.68 -7.49 6.11
CA LYS A 44 -0.97 -8.60 7.01
C LYS A 44 0.17 -8.81 8.00
N HIS A 45 1.42 -8.90 7.52
CA HIS A 45 2.58 -9.10 8.38
C HIS A 45 2.75 -8.00 9.44
N GLU A 46 2.59 -6.73 9.03
CA GLU A 46 2.72 -5.59 9.94
C GLU A 46 1.62 -5.58 11.00
N ILE A 47 0.38 -5.92 10.63
CA ILE A 47 -0.75 -5.99 11.57
C ILE A 47 -0.60 -7.18 12.53
N GLU A 48 -0.21 -8.36 12.03
CA GLU A 48 0.04 -9.55 12.87
C GLU A 48 1.18 -9.32 13.86
N SER A 49 2.12 -8.42 13.53
CA SER A 49 3.21 -7.98 14.41
C SER A 49 2.77 -6.92 15.44
N GLY A 50 1.48 -6.58 15.51
CA GLY A 50 0.93 -5.57 16.43
C GLY A 50 1.10 -4.12 15.94
N GLY A 51 1.53 -3.93 14.70
CA GLY A 51 1.75 -2.63 14.08
C GLY A 51 0.50 -2.00 13.47
N LYS A 52 0.71 -0.87 12.79
CA LYS A 52 -0.32 -0.17 11.98
C LYS A 52 0.28 0.19 10.63
N VAL A 53 -0.56 0.18 9.61
CA VAL A 53 -0.11 0.48 8.24
C VAL A 53 -0.77 1.75 7.73
N TYR A 54 0.06 2.71 7.33
CA TYR A 54 -0.36 3.87 6.55
C TYR A 54 -0.16 3.56 5.06
N ILE A 55 -1.22 3.71 4.27
CA ILE A 55 -1.26 3.48 2.82
C ILE A 55 -1.56 4.84 2.16
N HIS A 56 -0.77 5.24 1.17
CA HIS A 56 -1.03 6.48 0.43
C HIS A 56 -0.70 6.35 -1.07
N CYS A 57 -1.25 7.31 -1.82
CA CYS A 57 -0.90 7.57 -3.21
C CYS A 57 -0.72 9.09 -3.39
N GLY A 58 -1.04 9.66 -4.56
CA GLY A 58 -1.04 11.12 -4.75
C GLY A 58 -2.11 11.83 -3.91
N ALA A 59 -3.38 11.56 -4.21
CA ALA A 59 -4.53 12.20 -3.55
C ALA A 59 -5.15 11.36 -2.41
N GLY A 60 -4.77 10.09 -2.28
CA GLY A 60 -5.39 9.17 -1.31
C GLY A 60 -6.79 8.67 -1.70
N VAL A 61 -7.23 8.83 -2.96
CA VAL A 61 -8.61 8.55 -3.39
C VAL A 61 -8.77 7.29 -4.26
N GLY A 62 -7.80 6.98 -5.12
CA GLY A 62 -7.88 5.82 -6.03
C GLY A 62 -7.07 4.63 -5.53
N ARG A 63 -5.78 4.59 -5.90
CA ARG A 63 -4.83 3.50 -5.59
C ARG A 63 -4.81 3.09 -4.11
N ALA A 64 -4.80 4.06 -3.18
CA ALA A 64 -4.69 3.79 -1.75
C ALA A 64 -5.90 3.03 -1.17
N PRO A 65 -7.15 3.50 -1.33
CA PRO A 65 -8.31 2.73 -0.88
C PRO A 65 -8.49 1.42 -1.66
N THR A 66 -8.07 1.33 -2.93
CA THR A 66 -8.05 0.03 -3.65
C THR A 66 -7.16 -0.99 -2.95
N MET A 67 -5.96 -0.61 -2.51
CA MET A 67 -5.08 -1.48 -1.75
C MET A 67 -5.66 -1.86 -0.38
N ALA A 68 -6.27 -0.90 0.32
CA ALA A 68 -6.94 -1.17 1.59
C ALA A 68 -8.10 -2.16 1.42
N ALA A 69 -8.93 -1.98 0.37
CA ALA A 69 -10.03 -2.88 0.06
C ALA A 69 -9.51 -4.30 -0.28
N ALA A 70 -8.43 -4.42 -1.04
CA ALA A 70 -7.83 -5.72 -1.33
C ALA A 70 -7.38 -6.45 -0.06
N TYR A 71 -6.81 -5.71 0.92
CA TYR A 71 -6.50 -6.27 2.22
C TYR A 71 -7.75 -6.75 2.97
N LEU A 72 -8.80 -5.93 3.08
CA LEU A 72 -10.05 -6.30 3.76
C LEU A 72 -10.70 -7.55 3.12
N ILE A 73 -10.79 -7.58 1.79
CA ILE A 73 -11.29 -8.75 1.05
C ILE A 73 -10.45 -10.00 1.33
N SER A 74 -9.12 -9.86 1.44
CA SER A 74 -8.25 -10.99 1.80
C SER A 74 -8.50 -11.54 3.20
N GLN A 75 -9.09 -10.73 4.10
CA GLN A 75 -9.51 -11.14 5.45
C GLN A 75 -10.93 -11.72 5.49
N GLY A 76 -11.62 -11.78 4.34
CA GLY A 76 -12.98 -12.30 4.22
C GLY A 76 -14.08 -11.24 4.26
N ASP A 77 -13.74 -9.95 4.27
CA ASP A 77 -14.73 -8.89 4.16
C ASP A 77 -15.34 -8.86 2.76
N THR A 78 -16.64 -8.55 2.67
CA THR A 78 -17.32 -8.36 1.39
C THR A 78 -17.23 -6.89 0.95
N PRO A 79 -17.07 -6.60 -0.36
CA PRO A 79 -17.03 -5.23 -0.89
C PRO A 79 -18.31 -4.43 -0.63
#